data_AF-G7HVN8-F1
#
_entry.id   AF-G7HVN8-F1
#
_cell.length_a   1.000
_cell.length_b   1.000
_cell.length_c   1.000
_cell.angle_alpha   90.00
_cell.angle_beta   90.00
_cell.angle_gamma   90.00
#
_symmetry.space_group_name_H-M   'P 1'
#
loop_
_entity.id
_entity.type
_entity.pdbx_description
1 polymer ?
#
loop_
_entity_poly.entity_id
_entity_poly.type
_entity_poly.pdbx_seq_one_letter_code
_entity_poly.pdbx_strand_id
1 'polypeptide(L)'
;MELLQTLKHFYTQGIGVLRIAYEHSPYDLESFGIALPKAKEYAKLADSLLGPADSPRLQRESIVLAEQRQLSLDHLVMVSRHAKKLKQRGAAWKLRAELIAHEGSYKEVNAYGNRRVKEIQGEKPKEPGVKVIQAKNGMVTMTVTDTQRRITDFTKTLDAIETTEQPRKKALLEAFWKLIDGGGGILKPQ
;
A
#
# COMPACT_ATOMS: atom_id res chain seq x y z
N MET A 1 24.47 -24.98 20.63
CA MET A 1 24.10 -24.33 19.36
C MET A 1 24.67 -22.92 19.36
N GLU A 2 25.38 -22.53 18.30
CA GLU A 2 25.85 -21.16 18.10
C GLU A 2 24.66 -20.19 18.05
N LEU A 3 24.76 -19.02 18.70
CA LEU A 3 23.66 -18.06 18.84
C LEU A 3 23.03 -17.66 17.50
N LEU A 4 23.85 -17.57 16.45
CA LEU A 4 23.42 -17.27 15.09
C LEU A 4 22.49 -18.34 14.50
N GLN A 5 22.73 -19.62 14.82
CA GLN A 5 21.89 -20.73 14.35
C GLN A 5 20.53 -20.72 15.05
N THR A 6 20.51 -20.44 16.36
CA THR A 6 19.28 -20.26 17.14
C THR A 6 18.46 -19.08 16.60
N LEU A 7 19.12 -17.95 16.32
CA LEU A 7 18.48 -16.77 15.72
C LEU A 7 17.88 -17.13 14.36
N LYS A 8 18.67 -17.73 13.46
CA LYS A 8 18.19 -18.16 12.14
C LYS A 8 16.98 -19.08 12.28
N HIS A 9 17.06 -20.09 13.15
CA HIS A 9 15.96 -21.02 13.36
C HIS A 9 14.69 -20.27 13.75
N PHE A 10 14.72 -19.44 14.79
CA PHE A 10 13.56 -18.65 15.22
C PHE A 10 12.95 -17.81 14.09
N TYR A 11 13.78 -17.05 13.37
CA TYR A 11 13.29 -16.18 12.29
C TYR A 11 12.74 -16.94 11.09
N THR A 12 13.10 -18.20 10.90
CA THR A 12 12.59 -19.06 9.81
C THR A 12 11.34 -19.87 10.20
N GLN A 13 10.92 -19.83 11.46
CA GLN A 13 9.71 -20.50 11.95
C GLN A 13 8.48 -19.58 11.96
N GLY A 14 8.27 -18.79 10.90
CA GLY A 14 7.23 -17.76 10.87
C GLY A 14 5.82 -18.30 11.13
N ILE A 15 5.45 -19.44 10.53
CA ILE A 15 4.13 -20.07 10.78
C ILE A 15 4.04 -20.62 12.21
N GLY A 16 5.12 -21.20 12.75
CA GLY A 16 5.15 -21.68 14.13
C GLY A 16 4.88 -20.54 15.13
N VAL A 17 5.53 -19.39 14.94
CA VAL A 17 5.27 -18.19 15.76
C VAL A 17 3.81 -17.73 15.62
N LEU A 18 3.23 -17.79 14.42
CA LEU A 18 1.83 -17.42 14.22
C LEU A 18 0.84 -18.39 14.86
N ARG A 19 1.15 -19.69 14.93
CA ARG A 19 0.32 -20.67 15.67
C ARG A 19 0.27 -20.34 17.16
N ILE A 20 1.43 -20.05 17.75
CA ILE A 20 1.51 -19.58 19.15
C ILE A 20 0.68 -18.31 19.32
N ALA A 21 0.83 -17.33 18.42
CA ALA A 21 0.08 -16.08 18.45
C ALA A 21 -1.43 -16.24 18.19
N TYR A 22 -1.87 -17.35 17.62
CA TYR A 22 -3.29 -17.66 17.41
C TYR A 22 -3.94 -18.27 18.66
N GLU A 23 -3.15 -19.01 19.44
CA GLU A 23 -3.59 -19.69 20.66
C GLU A 23 -3.53 -18.79 21.90
N HIS A 24 -2.83 -17.65 21.80
CA HIS A 24 -2.56 -16.74 22.91
C HIS A 24 -3.10 -15.34 22.64
N SER A 25 -3.48 -14.62 23.69
CA SER A 25 -3.85 -13.22 23.56
C SER A 25 -2.62 -12.35 23.26
N PRO A 26 -2.80 -11.15 22.67
CA PRO A 26 -1.71 -10.20 22.52
C PRO A 26 -1.01 -9.81 23.83
N TYR A 27 -1.68 -9.93 24.98
CA TYR A 27 -1.12 -9.63 26.30
C TYR A 27 -0.23 -10.76 26.81
N ASP A 28 -0.59 -12.02 26.50
CA ASP A 28 0.25 -13.18 26.80
C ASP A 28 1.57 -13.08 26.00
N LEU A 29 1.49 -12.69 24.73
CA LEU A 29 2.68 -12.43 23.90
C LEU A 29 3.53 -11.28 24.43
N GLU A 30 2.91 -10.25 25.02
CA GLU A 30 3.62 -9.15 25.67
C GLU A 30 4.42 -9.62 26.89
N SER A 31 3.85 -10.55 27.68
CA SER A 31 4.56 -11.17 28.80
C SER A 31 5.81 -11.96 28.38
N PHE A 32 5.86 -12.41 27.11
CA PHE A 32 7.04 -13.04 26.51
C PHE A 32 8.10 -12.04 25.98
N GLY A 33 7.91 -10.74 26.23
CA GLY A 33 8.84 -9.68 25.83
C GLY A 33 8.59 -9.10 24.43
N ILE A 34 7.46 -9.43 23.78
CA ILE A 34 7.06 -8.82 22.51
C ILE A 34 6.29 -7.54 22.79
N ALA A 35 6.78 -6.38 22.36
CA ALA A 35 6.05 -5.11 22.56
C ALA A 35 4.57 -5.21 22.10
N LEU A 36 3.61 -4.77 22.92
CA LEU A 36 2.18 -4.94 22.69
C LEU A 36 1.68 -4.52 21.29
N PRO A 37 2.15 -3.39 20.68
CA PRO A 37 1.75 -3.05 19.32
C PRO A 37 2.12 -4.15 18.31
N LYS A 38 3.26 -4.80 18.51
CA LYS A 38 3.75 -5.88 17.67
C LYS A 38 3.03 -7.20 17.93
N ALA A 39 2.76 -7.51 19.21
CA ALA A 39 1.92 -8.65 19.57
C ALA A 39 0.52 -8.55 18.93
N LYS A 40 -0.11 -7.38 18.95
CA LYS A 40 -1.39 -7.11 18.28
C LYS A 40 -1.30 -7.26 16.76
N GLU A 41 -0.17 -6.90 16.15
CA GLU A 41 0.07 -7.13 14.71
C GLU A 41 0.13 -8.64 14.39
N TYR A 42 0.84 -9.41 15.21
CA TYR A 42 0.99 -10.86 15.02
C TYR A 42 -0.32 -11.62 15.25
N ALA A 43 -1.09 -11.27 16.27
CA ALA A 43 -2.43 -11.85 16.48
C ALA A 43 -3.34 -11.59 15.26
N LYS A 44 -3.39 -10.35 14.76
CA LYS A 44 -4.15 -10.02 13.54
C LYS A 44 -3.66 -10.75 12.29
N LEU A 45 -2.36 -11.02 12.20
CA LEU A 45 -1.79 -11.78 11.11
C LEU A 45 -2.17 -13.26 11.23
N ALA A 46 -2.09 -13.82 12.44
CA ALA A 46 -2.49 -15.19 12.76
C ALA A 46 -3.97 -15.40 12.44
N ASP A 47 -4.86 -14.53 12.89
CA ASP A 47 -6.29 -14.56 12.53
C ASP A 47 -6.50 -14.58 11.02
N SER A 48 -5.77 -13.73 10.30
CA SER A 48 -5.90 -13.63 8.85
C SER A 48 -5.35 -14.82 8.08
N LEU A 49 -4.42 -15.59 8.64
CA LEU A 49 -3.74 -16.70 7.96
C LEU A 49 -4.23 -18.07 8.44
N LEU A 50 -4.60 -18.21 9.71
CA LEU A 50 -4.96 -19.47 10.36
C LEU A 50 -6.45 -19.56 10.68
N GLY A 51 -7.15 -18.42 10.77
CA GLY A 51 -8.60 -18.37 10.94
C GLY A 51 -9.38 -18.79 9.68
N PRO A 52 -10.73 -18.83 9.74
CA PRO A 52 -11.57 -19.23 8.61
C PRO A 52 -11.32 -18.42 7.32
N ALA A 53 -11.33 -19.10 6.17
CA ALA A 53 -11.04 -18.49 4.86
C ALA A 53 -12.12 -18.79 3.82
N ASP A 54 -12.28 -17.88 2.85
CA ASP A 54 -13.06 -18.09 1.63
C ASP A 54 -12.56 -19.27 0.76
N SER A 55 -11.32 -19.71 0.96
CA SER A 55 -10.70 -20.79 0.19
C SER A 55 -9.90 -21.71 1.11
N PRO A 56 -10.58 -22.54 1.95
CA PRO A 56 -9.92 -23.33 3.01
C PRO A 56 -8.86 -24.30 2.49
N ARG A 57 -9.12 -24.91 1.33
CA ARG A 57 -8.15 -25.81 0.68
C ARG A 57 -6.86 -25.08 0.30
N LEU A 58 -6.99 -23.97 -0.42
CA LEU A 58 -5.85 -23.15 -0.86
C LEU A 58 -5.09 -22.57 0.33
N GLN A 59 -5.80 -22.16 1.38
CA GLN A 59 -5.20 -21.73 2.64
C GLN A 59 -4.31 -22.82 3.23
N ARG A 60 -4.85 -24.04 3.40
CA ARG A 60 -4.11 -25.16 3.99
C ARG A 60 -2.85 -25.50 3.19
N GLU A 61 -2.99 -25.62 1.87
CA GLU A 61 -1.86 -25.90 0.97
C GLU A 61 -0.80 -24.79 1.04
N SER A 62 -1.22 -23.52 1.09
CA SER A 62 -0.30 -22.38 1.22
C SER A 62 0.42 -22.33 2.56
N ILE A 63 -0.26 -22.66 3.67
CA ILE A 63 0.36 -22.71 5.00
C ILE A 63 1.43 -23.80 5.05
N VAL A 64 1.12 -24.99 4.54
CA VAL A 64 2.08 -26.10 4.47
C VAL A 64 3.30 -25.70 3.64
N LEU A 65 3.09 -25.04 2.50
CA LEU A 65 4.20 -24.56 1.68
C LEU A 65 5.04 -23.49 2.39
N ALA A 66 4.41 -22.57 3.12
CA ALA A 66 5.11 -21.55 3.90
C ALA A 66 5.97 -22.16 5.02
N GLU A 67 5.48 -23.23 5.68
CA GLU A 67 6.25 -24.02 6.66
C GLU A 67 7.43 -24.73 6.01
N GLN A 68 7.22 -25.43 4.89
CA GLN A 68 8.28 -26.14 4.17
C GLN A 68 9.39 -25.19 3.68
N ARG A 69 9.01 -23.99 3.22
CA ARG A 69 9.93 -22.95 2.78
C ARG A 69 10.52 -22.12 3.92
N GLN A 70 10.12 -22.42 5.16
CA GLN A 70 10.58 -21.75 6.38
C GLN A 70 10.49 -20.21 6.27
N LEU A 71 9.33 -19.74 5.75
CA LEU A 71 9.12 -18.31 5.54
C LEU A 71 9.13 -17.58 6.88
N SER A 72 9.86 -16.46 6.92
CA SER A 72 9.94 -15.64 8.12
C SER A 72 8.64 -14.91 8.41
N LEU A 73 8.45 -14.52 9.67
CA LEU A 73 7.30 -13.75 10.10
C LEU A 73 7.15 -12.45 9.30
N ASP A 74 8.25 -11.73 9.05
CA ASP A 74 8.24 -10.52 8.22
C ASP A 74 7.80 -10.79 6.78
N HIS A 75 8.18 -11.94 6.22
CA HIS A 75 7.73 -12.36 4.89
C HIS A 75 6.21 -12.57 4.87
N LEU A 76 5.66 -13.23 5.89
CA LEU A 76 4.22 -13.48 6.03
C LEU A 76 3.43 -12.18 6.27
N VAL A 77 3.98 -11.25 7.06
CA VAL A 77 3.43 -9.88 7.23
C VAL A 77 3.35 -9.19 5.86
N MET A 78 4.42 -9.23 5.08
CA MET A 78 4.49 -8.62 3.75
C MET A 78 3.45 -9.21 2.79
N VAL A 79 3.32 -10.53 2.75
CA VAL A 79 2.32 -11.24 1.95
C VAL A 79 0.91 -10.80 2.32
N SER A 80 0.58 -10.81 3.63
CA SER A 80 -0.74 -10.40 4.11
C SER A 80 -1.04 -8.92 3.81
N ARG A 81 -0.03 -8.05 3.91
CA ARG A 81 -0.16 -6.62 3.57
C ARG A 81 -0.56 -6.41 2.11
N HIS A 82 -0.03 -7.19 1.16
CA HIS A 82 -0.46 -7.10 -0.24
C HIS A 82 -1.85 -7.68 -0.45
N ALA A 83 -2.13 -8.86 0.13
CA ALA A 83 -3.43 -9.51 0.03
C ALA A 83 -4.59 -8.64 0.56
N LYS A 84 -4.39 -7.88 1.65
CA LYS A 84 -5.40 -6.96 2.24
C LYS A 84 -5.86 -5.83 1.31
N LYS A 85 -5.08 -5.52 0.27
CA LYS A 85 -5.43 -4.51 -0.76
C LYS A 85 -6.51 -5.02 -1.70
N LEU A 86 -6.67 -6.35 -1.85
CA LEU A 86 -7.67 -6.96 -2.71
C LEU A 86 -8.98 -7.12 -1.95
N LYS A 87 -10.08 -6.62 -2.53
CA LYS A 87 -11.43 -6.67 -1.94
C LYS A 87 -12.36 -7.69 -2.60
N GLN A 88 -11.96 -8.22 -3.75
CA GLN A 88 -12.72 -9.26 -4.46
C GLN A 88 -12.67 -10.57 -3.67
N ARG A 89 -13.81 -11.27 -3.58
CA ARG A 89 -13.95 -12.53 -2.85
C ARG A 89 -12.94 -13.56 -3.35
N GLY A 90 -12.22 -14.22 -2.44
CA GLY A 90 -11.18 -15.22 -2.77
C GLY A 90 -9.88 -14.68 -3.39
N ALA A 91 -9.85 -13.44 -3.89
CA ALA A 91 -8.65 -12.87 -4.52
C ALA A 91 -7.48 -12.72 -3.53
N ALA A 92 -7.79 -12.42 -2.28
CA ALA A 92 -6.78 -12.31 -1.23
C ALA A 92 -6.01 -13.63 -1.03
N TRP A 93 -6.69 -14.78 -0.98
CA TRP A 93 -6.03 -16.08 -0.79
C TRP A 93 -5.29 -16.56 -2.03
N LYS A 94 -5.80 -16.26 -3.23
CA LYS A 94 -5.05 -16.49 -4.48
C LYS A 94 -3.73 -15.72 -4.48
N LEU A 95 -3.75 -14.43 -4.11
CA LEU A 95 -2.52 -13.66 -4.02
C LEU A 95 -1.59 -14.16 -2.91
N ARG A 96 -2.11 -14.55 -1.74
CA ARG A 96 -1.27 -15.14 -0.68
C ARG A 96 -0.54 -16.39 -1.17
N ALA A 97 -1.27 -17.33 -1.79
CA ALA A 97 -0.71 -18.55 -2.34
C ALA A 97 0.37 -18.26 -3.39
N GLU A 98 0.08 -17.34 -4.30
CA GLU A 98 1.01 -16.91 -5.34
C GLU A 98 2.31 -16.33 -4.76
N LEU A 99 2.21 -15.46 -3.75
CA LEU A 99 3.39 -14.85 -3.11
C LEU A 99 4.17 -15.84 -2.24
N ILE A 100 3.47 -16.75 -1.55
CA ILE A 100 4.10 -17.82 -0.76
C ILE A 100 4.82 -18.82 -1.67
N ALA A 101 4.33 -19.04 -2.89
CA ALA A 101 4.98 -19.91 -3.88
C ALA A 101 6.11 -19.20 -4.65
N HIS A 102 6.17 -17.87 -4.65
CA HIS A 102 7.18 -17.13 -5.42
C HIS A 102 8.60 -17.33 -4.85
N GLU A 103 9.53 -17.74 -5.69
CA GLU A 103 10.94 -17.86 -5.34
C GLU A 103 11.66 -16.53 -5.42
N GLY A 104 12.60 -16.30 -4.50
CA GLY A 104 13.39 -15.07 -4.46
C GLY A 104 13.52 -14.48 -3.06
N SER A 105 14.28 -13.40 -3.00
CA SER A 105 14.49 -12.61 -1.80
C SER A 105 13.21 -11.89 -1.37
N TYR A 106 13.17 -11.45 -0.11
CA TYR A 106 12.09 -10.62 0.42
C TYR A 106 11.80 -9.40 -0.47
N LYS A 107 12.84 -8.73 -1.00
CA LYS A 107 12.69 -7.54 -1.84
C LYS A 107 12.02 -7.87 -3.16
N GLU A 108 12.40 -8.98 -3.79
CA GLU A 108 11.84 -9.44 -5.07
C GLU A 108 10.37 -9.84 -4.91
N VAL A 109 10.03 -10.66 -3.91
CA VAL A 109 8.63 -11.03 -3.66
C VAL A 109 7.79 -9.80 -3.31
N ASN A 110 8.33 -8.84 -2.55
CA ASN A 110 7.61 -7.61 -2.22
C ASN A 110 7.37 -6.72 -3.45
N ALA A 111 8.34 -6.63 -4.37
CA ALA A 111 8.18 -5.91 -5.64
C ALA A 111 7.16 -6.62 -6.54
N TYR A 112 7.25 -7.94 -6.64
CA TYR A 112 6.31 -8.78 -7.35
C TYR A 112 4.88 -8.60 -6.84
N GLY A 113 4.67 -8.65 -5.52
CA GLY A 113 3.35 -8.45 -4.91
C GLY A 113 2.75 -7.07 -5.18
N ASN A 114 3.56 -6.01 -5.19
CA ASN A 114 3.08 -4.69 -5.59
C ASN A 114 2.61 -4.64 -7.05
N ARG A 115 3.35 -5.27 -7.96
CA ARG A 115 2.97 -5.37 -9.38
C ARG A 115 1.67 -6.17 -9.51
N ARG A 116 1.59 -7.32 -8.85
CA ARG A 116 0.44 -8.22 -8.95
C ARG A 116 -0.85 -7.60 -8.41
N VAL A 117 -0.78 -6.83 -7.32
CA VAL A 117 -1.94 -6.08 -6.81
C VAL A 117 -2.46 -5.09 -7.84
N LYS A 118 -1.57 -4.37 -8.56
CA LYS A 118 -1.97 -3.43 -9.62
C LYS A 118 -2.63 -4.15 -10.79
N GLU A 119 -2.07 -5.28 -11.21
CA GLU A 119 -2.64 -6.11 -12.29
C GLU A 119 -4.05 -6.60 -11.93
N ILE A 120 -4.27 -7.10 -10.71
CA ILE A 120 -5.57 -7.62 -10.26
C ILE A 120 -6.60 -6.50 -10.08
N GLN A 121 -6.20 -5.35 -9.52
CA GLN A 121 -7.10 -4.22 -9.35
C GLN A 121 -7.42 -3.51 -10.68
N GLY A 122 -6.57 -3.70 -11.69
CA GLY A 122 -6.59 -2.93 -12.92
C GLY A 122 -6.18 -1.47 -12.70
N GLU A 123 -6.00 -0.74 -13.81
CA GLU A 123 -5.97 0.71 -13.73
C GLU A 123 -7.38 1.21 -13.41
N LYS A 124 -7.57 1.76 -12.21
CA LYS A 124 -8.77 2.54 -11.96
C LYS A 124 -8.73 3.75 -12.91
N PRO A 125 -9.76 3.97 -13.74
CA PRO A 125 -9.82 5.18 -14.54
C PRO A 125 -9.75 6.38 -13.58
N LYS A 126 -8.93 7.37 -13.93
CA LYS A 126 -8.85 8.58 -13.13
C LYS A 126 -10.20 9.29 -13.23
N GLU A 127 -10.84 9.49 -12.08
CA GLU A 127 -12.08 10.25 -12.01
C GLU A 127 -11.77 11.75 -12.10
N PRO A 128 -12.54 12.53 -12.89
CA PRO A 128 -12.43 13.98 -12.89
C PRO A 128 -12.62 14.54 -11.47
N GLY A 129 -11.80 15.51 -11.09
CA GLY A 129 -11.85 16.11 -9.77
C GLY A 129 -10.66 16.99 -9.43
N VAL A 130 -10.78 17.71 -8.32
CA VAL A 130 -9.73 18.56 -7.76
C VAL A 130 -9.26 17.97 -6.43
N LYS A 131 -7.96 17.72 -6.32
CA LYS A 131 -7.33 17.26 -5.08
C LYS A 131 -6.43 18.36 -4.53
N VAL A 132 -6.68 18.77 -3.28
CA VAL A 132 -5.80 19.67 -2.53
C VAL A 132 -5.03 18.84 -1.51
N ILE A 133 -3.70 18.88 -1.59
CA ILE A 133 -2.80 18.16 -0.69
C ILE A 133 -2.48 19.07 0.49
N GLN A 134 -2.40 18.51 1.70
CA GLN A 134 -2.03 19.25 2.90
C GLN A 134 -0.71 20.03 2.72
N ALA A 135 -0.61 21.17 3.41
CA ALA A 135 0.56 22.03 3.34
C ALA A 135 1.82 21.27 3.79
N LYS A 136 2.86 21.33 2.95
CA LYS A 136 4.19 20.82 3.28
C LYS A 136 5.20 21.92 2.98
N ASN A 137 6.01 22.28 3.99
CA ASN A 137 6.98 23.37 3.90
C ASN A 137 6.33 24.71 3.46
N GLY A 138 5.15 25.03 4.01
CA GLY A 138 4.42 26.27 3.69
C GLY A 138 3.72 26.27 2.32
N MET A 139 3.85 25.22 1.52
CA MET A 139 3.26 25.13 0.19
C MET A 139 2.12 24.13 0.14
N VAL A 140 1.03 24.50 -0.54
CA VAL A 140 -0.12 23.63 -0.83
C VAL A 140 -0.10 23.30 -2.31
N THR A 141 -0.32 22.03 -2.66
CA THR A 141 -0.44 21.59 -4.05
C THR A 141 -1.88 21.23 -4.36
N MET A 142 -2.43 21.85 -5.40
CA MET A 142 -3.70 21.45 -6.01
C MET A 142 -3.44 20.69 -7.29
N THR A 143 -4.13 19.57 -7.51
CA THR A 143 -4.09 18.80 -8.76
C THR A 143 -5.50 18.72 -9.33
N VAL A 144 -5.67 19.16 -10.56
CA VAL A 144 -6.93 19.05 -11.30
C VAL A 144 -6.82 17.91 -12.30
N THR A 145 -7.81 17.03 -12.30
CA THR A 145 -7.96 15.95 -13.27
C THR A 145 -9.28 16.16 -14.00
N ASP A 146 -9.24 16.16 -15.33
CA ASP A 146 -10.42 16.22 -16.20
C ASP A 146 -10.05 15.55 -17.54
N THR A 147 -10.96 15.56 -18.50
CA THR A 147 -10.73 15.15 -19.88
C THR A 147 -9.52 15.86 -20.49
N GLN A 148 -8.77 15.15 -21.34
CA GLN A 148 -7.59 15.69 -22.02
C GLN A 148 -7.92 16.98 -22.78
N ARG A 149 -9.08 17.03 -23.45
CA ARG A 149 -9.53 18.21 -24.19
C ARG A 149 -9.67 19.42 -23.27
N ARG A 150 -10.37 19.29 -22.15
CA ARG A 150 -10.59 20.42 -21.22
C ARG A 150 -9.29 20.91 -20.58
N ILE A 151 -8.40 19.99 -20.19
CA ILE A 151 -7.09 20.36 -19.64
C ILE A 151 -6.23 21.04 -20.71
N THR A 152 -6.24 20.54 -21.95
CA THR A 152 -5.49 21.13 -23.07
C THR A 152 -5.98 22.55 -23.38
N ASP A 153 -7.30 22.72 -23.50
CA ASP A 153 -7.92 24.02 -23.76
C ASP A 153 -7.59 25.00 -22.62
N PHE A 154 -7.66 24.56 -21.37
CA PHE A 154 -7.26 25.36 -20.21
C PHE A 154 -5.77 25.76 -20.26
N THR A 155 -4.86 24.82 -20.52
CA THR A 155 -3.44 25.14 -20.63
C THR A 155 -3.13 26.10 -21.77
N LYS A 156 -3.82 25.99 -22.91
CA LYS A 156 -3.68 26.95 -24.02
C LYS A 156 -4.16 28.35 -23.64
N THR A 157 -5.23 28.46 -22.88
CA THR A 157 -5.69 29.75 -22.33
C THR A 157 -4.62 30.36 -21.41
N LEU A 158 -3.99 29.56 -20.55
CA LEU A 158 -2.92 30.04 -19.68
C LEU A 158 -1.66 30.45 -20.48
N ASP A 159 -1.25 29.62 -21.44
CA ASP A 159 -0.12 29.92 -22.34
C ASP A 159 -0.41 31.21 -23.17
N ALA A 160 -1.67 31.54 -23.48
CA ALA A 160 -2.03 32.79 -24.16
C ALA A 160 -2.01 34.04 -23.25
N ILE A 161 -2.13 33.86 -21.93
CA ILE A 161 -2.03 34.93 -20.92
C ILE A 161 -0.55 35.17 -20.53
N GLU A 162 0.33 34.21 -20.81
CA GLU A 162 1.76 34.31 -20.54
C GLU A 162 2.39 35.48 -21.30
N THR A 163 2.88 36.46 -20.55
CA THR A 163 3.56 37.67 -21.10
C THR A 163 5.00 37.81 -20.60
N THR A 164 5.59 36.76 -20.00
CA THR A 164 6.88 36.85 -19.28
C THR A 164 7.89 35.80 -19.77
N GLU A 165 9.18 36.15 -19.80
CA GLU A 165 10.30 35.26 -20.18
C GLU A 165 10.68 34.24 -19.07
N GLN A 166 9.81 34.03 -18.08
CA GLN A 166 10.12 33.15 -16.94
C GLN A 166 10.07 31.66 -17.34
N PRO A 167 10.63 30.75 -16.52
CA PRO A 167 10.41 29.32 -16.71
C PRO A 167 8.91 28.99 -16.69
N ARG A 168 8.43 28.25 -17.71
CA ARG A 168 7.01 27.94 -17.97
C ARG A 168 6.17 27.64 -16.72
N LYS A 169 6.70 26.87 -15.76
CA LYS A 169 5.99 26.54 -14.51
C LYS A 169 5.59 27.78 -13.70
N LYS A 170 6.47 28.79 -13.60
CA LYS A 170 6.19 30.03 -12.89
C LYS A 170 5.23 30.91 -13.69
N ALA A 171 5.46 31.02 -14.98
CA ALA A 171 4.60 31.79 -15.87
C ALA A 171 3.16 31.27 -15.90
N LEU A 172 2.97 29.94 -15.94
CA LEU A 172 1.66 29.30 -15.83
C LEU A 172 0.96 29.60 -14.49
N LEU A 173 1.71 29.70 -13.38
CA LEU A 173 1.14 30.05 -12.08
C LEU A 173 0.68 31.51 -12.04
N GLU A 174 1.47 32.42 -12.61
CA GLU A 174 1.09 33.83 -12.74
C GLU A 174 -0.14 34.01 -13.64
N ALA A 175 -0.15 33.36 -14.81
CA ALA A 175 -1.27 33.35 -15.73
C ALA A 175 -2.55 32.76 -15.09
N PHE A 176 -2.40 31.70 -14.30
CA PHE A 176 -3.49 31.09 -13.55
C PHE A 176 -4.16 32.08 -12.58
N TRP A 177 -3.38 32.80 -11.78
CA TRP A 177 -3.92 33.79 -10.86
C TRP A 177 -4.52 35.00 -11.58
N LYS A 178 -3.87 35.50 -12.64
CA LYS A 178 -4.45 36.56 -13.49
C LYS A 178 -5.82 36.16 -14.05
N LEU A 179 -5.98 34.92 -14.50
CA LEU A 179 -7.25 34.42 -15.03
C LEU A 179 -8.34 34.35 -13.96
N ILE A 180 -8.01 33.87 -12.75
CA ILE A 180 -8.96 33.79 -11.62
C ILE A 180 -9.37 35.18 -11.14
N ASP A 181 -8.39 36.07 -10.96
CA ASP A 181 -8.63 37.42 -10.44
C ASP A 181 -9.38 38.31 -11.44
N GLY A 182 -9.19 38.07 -12.75
CA GLY A 182 -9.82 38.85 -13.82
C GLY A 182 -11.24 38.43 -14.22
N GLY A 183 -11.70 37.22 -13.85
CA GLY A 183 -12.94 36.63 -14.36
C GLY A 183 -14.10 36.44 -13.36
N GLY A 184 -13.87 36.68 -12.06
CA GLY A 184 -14.88 36.44 -11.02
C GLY A 184 -14.33 36.30 -9.60
N GLY A 185 -13.01 36.21 -9.45
CA GLY A 185 -12.31 36.33 -8.17
C GLY A 185 -12.47 35.14 -7.21
N ILE A 186 -11.62 35.13 -6.18
CA ILE A 186 -11.81 34.28 -5.01
C ILE A 186 -12.86 34.95 -4.13
N LEU A 187 -14.01 34.31 -3.95
CA LEU A 187 -14.97 34.74 -2.92
C LEU A 187 -14.29 34.60 -1.55
N LYS A 188 -14.16 35.70 -0.81
CA LYS A 188 -13.63 35.65 0.56
C LYS A 188 -14.61 34.85 1.43
N PRO A 189 -14.21 33.70 1.99
CA PRO A 189 -15.08 32.97 2.91
C PRO A 189 -15.33 33.84 4.17
N GLN A 190 -16.58 33.85 4.66
CA GLN A 190 -16.96 34.46 5.93
C GLN A 190 -16.42 33.65 7.11
#